data_AF-A0A0E0DTR5-F1
#
_entry.id   AF-A0A0E0DTR5-F1
#
_cell.length_a   1.000
_cell.length_b   1.000
_cell.length_c   1.000
_cell.angle_alpha   90.00
_cell.angle_beta   90.00
_cell.angle_gamma   90.00
#
_symmetry.space_group_name_H-M   'P 1'
#
loop_
_entity.id
_entity.type
_entity.pdbx_description
1 polymer ?
#
loop_
_entity_poly.entity_id
_entity_poly.type
_entity_poly.pdbx_seq_one_letter_code
_entity_poly.pdbx_strand_id
1 'polypeptide(L)'
;MVTVWRSIVRKGDTVVDATCGNGNDTFAMIKMVADERDKEYKVESAIASTFSFLKMAVNSHELELVKLFTICHSRMEEVVPKDFPVRLVPFNLGYLPGGDKSMITVAKTTELALQAASRIVSSGGLISVLVYIGHLGERDELDVVESFASSLPMKTWMSCKFEMMNRPFEMIDQWLHFENLG
;
A
#
# COMPACT_ATOMS: atom_id res chain seq x y z
N MET A 1 -4.47 10.23 3.40
CA MET A 1 -3.54 9.10 3.25
C MET A 1 -2.09 9.49 3.53
N VAL A 2 -1.43 10.27 2.66
CA VAL A 2 -0.03 10.73 2.83
C VAL A 2 0.29 11.37 4.18
N THR A 3 -0.64 12.14 4.77
CA THR A 3 -0.44 12.77 6.09
C THR A 3 -0.24 11.75 7.21
N VAL A 4 -0.98 10.63 7.20
CA VAL A 4 -0.81 9.56 8.20
C VAL A 4 0.50 8.84 7.96
N TRP A 5 0.85 8.56 6.70
CA TRP A 5 2.12 7.93 6.36
C TRP A 5 3.32 8.75 6.86
N ARG A 6 3.27 10.07 6.69
CA ARG A 6 4.32 10.99 7.18
C ARG A 6 4.48 11.01 8.70
N SER A 7 3.47 10.56 9.45
CA SER A 7 3.57 10.49 10.92
C SER A 7 4.33 9.25 11.42
N ILE A 8 4.48 8.22 10.57
CA ILE A 8 5.13 6.95 10.94
C ILE A 8 6.40 6.66 10.12
N VAL A 9 6.43 7.08 8.85
CA VAL A 9 7.55 6.80 7.94
C VAL A 9 8.67 7.79 8.20
N ARG A 10 9.86 7.24 8.42
CA ARG A 10 11.10 7.97 8.60
C ARG A 10 12.04 7.70 7.44
N LYS A 11 13.02 8.58 7.27
CA LYS A 11 14.20 8.29 6.47
C LYS A 11 14.85 6.99 6.96
N GLY A 12 15.25 6.10 6.06
CA GLY A 12 15.75 4.77 6.45
C GLY A 12 14.70 3.65 6.47
N ASP A 13 13.40 3.98 6.55
CA ASP A 13 12.36 2.95 6.66
C ASP A 13 12.10 2.23 5.33
N THR A 14 11.85 0.92 5.38
CA THR A 14 11.35 0.17 4.22
C THR A 14 9.83 0.32 4.09
N VAL A 15 9.35 0.54 2.88
CA VAL A 15 7.92 0.67 2.55
C VAL A 15 7.62 -0.07 1.25
N VAL A 16 6.44 -0.68 1.14
CA VAL A 16 6.05 -1.54 0.01
C VAL A 16 4.73 -1.04 -0.59
N ASP A 17 4.70 -0.59 -1.84
CA ASP A 17 3.46 -0.22 -2.53
C ASP A 17 2.76 -1.49 -3.03
N ALA A 18 1.58 -1.84 -2.55
CA ALA A 18 0.91 -3.07 -3.00
C ALA A 18 0.19 -2.89 -4.36
N THR A 19 -0.09 -1.65 -4.78
CA THR A 19 -1.06 -1.34 -5.85
C THR A 19 -0.69 -0.03 -6.56
N CYS A 20 0.34 -0.10 -7.37
CA CYS A 20 1.18 1.08 -7.58
C CYS A 20 0.72 1.92 -8.77
N GLY A 21 0.03 1.27 -9.72
CA GLY A 21 -0.67 1.93 -10.80
C GLY A 21 0.22 2.87 -11.62
N ASN A 22 -0.01 4.17 -11.47
CA ASN A 22 0.72 5.23 -12.18
C ASN A 22 1.98 5.71 -11.43
N GLY A 23 2.24 5.20 -10.23
CA GLY A 23 3.46 5.47 -9.46
C GLY A 23 3.41 6.69 -8.54
N ASN A 24 2.23 7.31 -8.34
CA ASN A 24 2.10 8.50 -7.48
C ASN A 24 2.44 8.20 -6.01
N ASP A 25 1.90 7.10 -5.47
CA ASP A 25 2.17 6.72 -4.08
C ASP A 25 3.59 6.20 -3.92
N THR A 26 4.07 5.43 -4.90
CA THR A 26 5.49 5.06 -4.99
C THR A 26 6.39 6.29 -4.93
N PHE A 27 6.10 7.33 -5.71
CA PHE A 27 6.85 8.60 -5.67
C PHE A 27 6.77 9.28 -4.31
N ALA A 28 5.56 9.38 -3.73
CA ALA A 28 5.38 9.99 -2.42
C ALA A 28 6.19 9.26 -1.34
N MET A 29 6.23 7.93 -1.39
CA MET A 29 6.99 7.09 -0.49
C MET A 29 8.50 7.24 -0.67
N ILE A 30 9.02 7.27 -1.90
CA ILE A 30 10.44 7.56 -2.18
C ILE A 30 10.86 8.87 -1.50
N LYS A 31 10.04 9.93 -1.64
CA LYS A 31 10.31 11.23 -1.01
C LYS A 31 10.24 11.23 0.51
N MET A 32 9.61 10.23 1.14
CA MET A 32 9.60 10.08 2.59
C MET A 32 10.82 9.30 3.10
N VAL A 33 11.21 8.24 2.39
CA VAL A 33 12.24 7.30 2.86
C VAL A 33 13.65 7.70 2.45
N ALA A 34 13.82 8.44 1.34
CA ALA A 34 15.13 8.83 0.84
C ALA A 34 15.93 9.60 1.90
N ASP A 35 17.09 9.04 2.24
CA ASP A 35 18.15 9.70 2.99
C ASP A 35 19.42 9.75 2.15
N GLU A 36 20.29 10.73 2.40
CA GLU A 36 21.56 10.89 1.68
C GLU A 36 22.57 9.75 1.96
N ARG A 37 22.24 8.81 2.86
CA ARG A 37 23.19 7.86 3.47
C ARG A 37 22.87 6.38 3.30
N ASP A 38 21.74 5.98 2.73
CA ASP A 38 21.34 4.57 2.71
C ASP A 38 21.00 3.97 1.35
N LYS A 39 21.28 2.66 1.28
CA LYS A 39 21.63 1.92 0.06
C LYS A 39 20.54 1.05 -0.54
N GLU A 40 19.44 0.71 0.15
CA GLU A 40 18.39 -0.11 -0.47
C GLU A 40 17.03 0.16 0.17
N TYR A 41 16.10 0.68 -0.63
CA TYR A 41 14.68 0.68 -0.30
C TYR A 41 13.95 -0.12 -1.36
N LYS A 42 12.70 -0.49 -1.06
CA LYS A 42 11.98 -1.43 -1.89
C LYS A 42 10.55 -1.01 -2.07
N VAL A 43 10.32 -0.01 -2.91
CA VAL A 43 8.97 0.23 -3.40
C VAL A 43 8.67 -0.78 -4.50
N GLU A 44 7.97 -1.85 -4.12
CA GLU A 44 7.52 -2.87 -5.06
C GLU A 44 6.42 -2.29 -5.92
N SER A 45 6.57 -2.32 -7.24
CA SER A 45 5.51 -1.80 -8.10
C SER A 45 5.42 -2.47 -9.45
N ALA A 46 4.18 -2.72 -9.86
CA ALA A 46 3.82 -3.32 -11.12
C ALA A 46 3.37 -2.27 -12.13
N ILE A 47 3.83 -2.46 -13.37
CA ILE A 47 3.51 -1.78 -14.64
C ILE A 47 4.59 -0.77 -15.08
N ALA A 48 4.91 -0.85 -16.38
CA ALA A 48 5.89 0.01 -17.07
C ALA A 48 5.61 1.51 -16.95
N SER A 49 4.35 1.90 -16.70
CA SER A 49 3.92 3.28 -16.42
C SER A 49 4.63 3.85 -15.19
N THR A 50 4.65 3.10 -14.08
CA THR A 50 5.32 3.55 -12.84
C THR A 50 6.81 3.75 -13.10
N PHE A 51 7.49 2.79 -13.74
CA PHE A 51 8.92 2.94 -14.04
C PHE A 51 9.23 4.15 -14.93
N SER A 52 8.39 4.38 -15.95
CA SER A 52 8.55 5.51 -16.88
C SER A 52 8.34 6.84 -16.17
N PHE A 53 7.32 6.93 -15.31
CA PHE A 53 7.07 8.10 -14.47
C PHE A 53 8.23 8.38 -13.52
N LEU A 54 8.69 7.37 -12.77
CA LEU A 54 9.77 7.54 -11.79
C LEU A 54 11.06 8.01 -12.44
N LYS A 55 11.44 7.47 -13.61
CA LYS A 55 12.61 7.95 -14.37
C LYS A 55 12.60 9.45 -14.67
N MET A 56 11.41 10.05 -14.80
CA MET A 56 11.26 11.48 -15.04
C MET A 56 11.10 12.30 -13.76
N ALA A 57 10.57 11.70 -12.70
CA ALA A 57 10.15 12.40 -11.48
C ALA A 57 11.20 12.39 -10.36
N VAL A 58 12.12 11.42 -10.34
CA VAL A 58 13.14 11.27 -9.29
C VAL A 58 14.55 11.36 -9.85
N ASN A 59 15.52 11.70 -9.00
CA ASN A 59 16.94 11.67 -9.40
C ASN A 59 17.48 10.22 -9.44
N SER A 60 18.70 10.05 -9.97
CA SER A 60 19.30 8.70 -10.11
C SER A 60 19.49 7.98 -8.78
N HIS A 61 19.86 8.69 -7.73
CA HIS A 61 20.05 8.11 -6.39
C HIS A 61 18.71 7.63 -5.81
N GLU A 62 17.67 8.44 -5.91
CA GLU A 62 16.30 8.07 -5.49
C GLU A 62 15.75 6.88 -6.28
N LEU A 63 16.08 6.77 -7.57
CA LEU A 63 15.65 5.66 -8.42
C LEU A 63 16.33 4.34 -8.03
N GLU A 64 17.58 4.37 -7.58
CA GLU A 64 18.31 3.20 -7.05
C GLU A 64 17.65 2.63 -5.79
N LEU A 65 16.85 3.44 -5.08
CA LEU A 65 16.08 3.03 -3.90
C LEU A 65 14.78 2.28 -4.26
N VAL A 66 14.55 1.94 -5.53
CA VAL A 66 13.29 1.33 -5.98
C VAL A 66 13.57 -0.01 -6.63
N LYS A 67 12.86 -1.07 -6.18
CA LYS A 67 12.86 -2.37 -6.86
C LYS A 67 11.44 -2.72 -7.29
N LEU A 68 11.20 -2.74 -8.59
CA LEU A 68 9.90 -3.00 -9.19
C LEU A 68 9.70 -4.50 -9.49
N PHE A 69 8.49 -5.02 -9.25
CA PHE A 69 8.16 -6.43 -9.49
C PHE A 69 6.83 -6.54 -10.22
N THR A 70 6.84 -7.26 -11.34
CA THR A 70 5.61 -7.59 -12.07
C THR A 70 5.00 -8.87 -11.48
N ILE A 71 4.53 -8.78 -10.23
CA ILE A 71 3.87 -9.87 -9.51
C ILE A 71 2.55 -9.39 -8.91
N CYS A 72 1.66 -10.33 -8.56
CA CYS A 72 0.48 -10.01 -7.78
C CYS A 72 0.87 -9.65 -6.34
N HIS A 73 0.23 -8.64 -5.74
CA HIS A 73 0.44 -8.23 -4.34
C HIS A 73 0.21 -9.35 -3.33
N SER A 74 -0.64 -10.35 -3.65
CA SER A 74 -0.81 -11.55 -2.83
C SER A 74 0.47 -12.38 -2.64
N ARG A 75 1.50 -12.13 -3.47
CA ARG A 75 2.80 -12.84 -3.47
C ARG A 75 3.95 -11.96 -2.99
N MET A 76 3.68 -10.81 -2.34
CA MET A 76 4.73 -9.88 -1.90
C MET A 76 5.79 -10.53 -0.99
N GLU A 77 5.42 -11.54 -0.19
CA GLU A 77 6.37 -12.29 0.66
C GLU A 77 7.45 -13.06 -0.13
N GLU A 78 7.23 -13.34 -1.42
CA GLU A 78 8.26 -13.98 -2.24
C GLU A 78 9.43 -13.06 -2.55
N VAL A 79 9.21 -11.74 -2.42
CA VAL A 79 10.16 -10.73 -2.85
C VAL A 79 10.61 -9.87 -1.67
N VAL A 80 9.78 -9.64 -0.65
CA VAL A 80 10.17 -9.00 0.62
C VAL A 80 10.96 -10.00 1.47
N PRO A 81 12.24 -9.72 1.81
CA PRO A 81 13.00 -10.60 2.70
C PRO A 81 12.31 -10.74 4.07
N LYS A 82 12.27 -11.95 4.64
CA LYS A 82 11.52 -12.24 5.88
C LYS A 82 11.95 -11.41 7.09
N ASP A 83 13.21 -11.00 7.16
CA ASP A 83 13.76 -10.24 8.29
C ASP A 83 13.85 -8.73 8.00
N PHE A 84 13.23 -8.26 6.92
CA PHE A 84 13.28 -6.85 6.53
C PHE A 84 12.18 -6.06 7.24
N PRO A 85 12.52 -5.02 8.04
CA PRO A 85 11.53 -4.32 8.82
C PRO A 85 10.69 -3.38 7.96
N VAL A 86 9.49 -3.80 7.56
CA VAL A 86 8.58 -2.98 6.75
C VAL A 86 7.77 -2.05 7.66
N ARG A 87 7.85 -0.74 7.39
CA ARG A 87 7.14 0.32 8.12
C ARG A 87 5.74 0.57 7.57
N LEU A 88 5.56 0.51 6.25
CA LEU A 88 4.31 0.87 5.59
C LEU A 88 4.02 -0.05 4.40
N VAL A 89 2.77 -0.51 4.32
CA VAL A 89 2.23 -1.20 3.14
C VAL A 89 0.89 -0.55 2.76
N PRO A 90 0.85 0.34 1.75
CA PRO A 90 -0.40 0.89 1.27
C PRO A 90 -1.02 0.07 0.14
N PHE A 91 -2.34 0.02 0.15
CA PHE A 91 -3.22 -0.59 -0.82
C PHE A 91 -4.23 0.47 -1.30
N ASN A 92 -4.38 0.60 -2.62
CA ASN A 92 -5.41 1.35 -3.29
C ASN A 92 -6.21 0.36 -4.14
N LEU A 93 -7.33 -0.07 -3.60
CA LEU A 93 -8.19 -1.09 -4.18
C LEU A 93 -9.22 -0.45 -5.10
N GLY A 94 -9.42 -1.08 -6.25
CA GLY A 94 -10.32 -0.68 -7.31
C GLY A 94 -9.63 -0.65 -8.65
N TYR A 95 -10.01 0.32 -9.49
CA TYR A 95 -9.48 0.48 -10.84
C TYR A 95 -8.31 1.47 -10.90
N LEU A 96 -7.43 1.29 -11.88
CA LEU A 96 -6.36 2.25 -12.19
C LEU A 96 -6.95 3.53 -12.82
N PRO A 97 -6.83 4.73 -12.19
CA PRO A 97 -7.32 5.96 -12.80
C PRO A 97 -6.60 6.25 -14.13
N GLY A 98 -7.38 6.43 -15.21
CA GLY A 98 -6.85 6.66 -16.55
C GLY A 98 -6.25 5.42 -17.24
N GLY A 99 -6.36 4.23 -16.63
CA GLY A 99 -5.88 2.97 -17.18
C GLY A 99 -7.01 2.09 -17.75
N ASP A 100 -6.66 0.83 -18.04
CA ASP A 100 -7.62 -0.20 -18.45
C ASP A 100 -8.55 -0.56 -17.28
N LYS A 101 -9.85 -0.31 -17.44
CA LYS A 101 -10.88 -0.58 -16.41
C LYS A 101 -11.12 -2.06 -16.16
N SER A 102 -10.59 -2.95 -17.00
CA SER A 102 -10.60 -4.41 -16.74
C SER A 102 -9.55 -4.84 -15.71
N MET A 103 -8.53 -4.00 -15.49
CA MET A 103 -7.50 -4.22 -14.48
C MET A 103 -7.99 -3.66 -13.14
N ILE A 104 -8.68 -4.51 -12.39
CA ILE A 104 -9.17 -4.23 -11.03
C ILE A 104 -8.52 -5.17 -10.03
N THR A 105 -8.42 -4.72 -8.77
CA THR A 105 -8.18 -5.63 -7.65
C THR A 105 -9.38 -6.55 -7.46
N VAL A 106 -9.14 -7.72 -6.87
CA VAL A 106 -10.20 -8.70 -6.61
C VAL A 106 -10.10 -9.19 -5.18
N ALA A 107 -11.26 -9.36 -4.54
CA ALA A 107 -11.38 -9.69 -3.12
C ALA A 107 -10.46 -10.83 -2.68
N LYS A 108 -10.31 -11.89 -3.51
CA LYS A 108 -9.48 -13.03 -3.15
C LYS A 108 -7.99 -12.71 -3.06
N THR A 109 -7.45 -11.93 -3.98
CA THR A 109 -6.02 -11.56 -3.95
C THR A 109 -5.75 -10.49 -2.90
N THR A 110 -6.71 -9.60 -2.68
CA THR A 110 -6.68 -8.59 -1.63
C THR A 110 -6.59 -9.25 -0.24
N GLU A 111 -7.43 -10.25 0.06
CA GLU A 111 -7.38 -11.01 1.31
C GLU A 111 -5.98 -11.60 1.56
N LEU A 112 -5.45 -12.33 0.57
CA LEU A 112 -4.14 -12.98 0.67
C LEU A 112 -3.02 -11.97 0.88
N ALA A 113 -3.12 -10.81 0.25
CA ALA A 113 -2.11 -9.76 0.37
C ALA A 113 -2.18 -9.01 1.70
N LEU A 114 -3.36 -8.80 2.26
CA LEU A 114 -3.49 -8.25 3.62
C LEU A 114 -2.89 -9.21 4.65
N GLN A 115 -3.13 -10.50 4.49
CA GLN A 115 -2.49 -11.52 5.32
C GLN A 115 -0.96 -11.50 5.16
N ALA A 116 -0.44 -11.42 3.94
CA ALA A 116 0.99 -11.27 3.67
C ALA A 116 1.57 -9.99 4.32
N ALA A 117 0.90 -8.85 4.14
CA ALA A 117 1.28 -7.58 4.73
C ALA A 117 1.35 -7.66 6.26
N SER A 118 0.39 -8.32 6.92
CA SER A 118 0.40 -8.49 8.38
C SER A 118 1.58 -9.30 8.93
N ARG A 119 2.20 -10.14 8.09
CA ARG A 119 3.36 -10.94 8.48
C ARG A 119 4.69 -10.20 8.29
N ILE A 120 4.75 -9.22 7.40
CA ILE A 120 5.98 -8.48 7.08
C ILE A 120 6.05 -7.11 7.76
N VAL A 121 4.90 -6.50 8.09
CA VAL A 121 4.82 -5.19 8.75
C VAL A 121 5.36 -5.33 10.17
N SER A 122 6.40 -4.57 10.47
CA SER A 122 7.06 -4.58 11.78
C SER A 122 6.26 -3.82 12.84
N SER A 123 6.66 -3.99 14.10
CA SER A 123 6.15 -3.19 15.22
C SER A 123 6.25 -1.68 14.95
N GLY A 124 5.17 -0.97 15.27
CA GLY A 124 4.94 0.44 14.94
C GLY A 124 4.74 0.70 13.44
N GLY A 125 4.51 -0.33 12.64
CA GLY A 125 4.24 -0.25 11.21
C GLY A 125 2.75 -0.19 10.89
N LEU A 126 2.43 0.14 9.65
CA LEU A 126 1.05 0.38 9.21
C LEU A 126 0.73 -0.35 7.90
N ILE A 127 -0.44 -0.96 7.87
CA ILE A 127 -1.14 -1.31 6.63
C ILE A 127 -2.18 -0.22 6.37
N SER A 128 -2.15 0.40 5.20
CA SER A 128 -3.06 1.48 4.83
C SER A 128 -3.88 1.07 3.61
N VAL A 129 -5.18 0.95 3.74
CA VAL A 129 -6.06 0.53 2.65
C VAL A 129 -7.00 1.68 2.27
N LEU A 130 -7.02 2.02 1.00
CA LEU A 130 -8.00 2.88 0.37
C LEU A 130 -8.85 2.02 -0.56
N VAL A 131 -10.15 1.97 -0.32
CA VAL A 131 -11.10 1.29 -1.21
C VAL A 131 -11.87 2.34 -1.99
N TYR A 132 -11.68 2.38 -3.32
CA TYR A 132 -12.47 3.24 -4.19
C TYR A 132 -13.87 2.65 -4.35
N ILE A 133 -14.91 3.43 -4.10
CA ILE A 133 -16.30 2.98 -4.26
C ILE A 133 -16.79 3.32 -5.67
N GLY A 134 -17.67 2.47 -6.23
CA GLY A 134 -18.31 2.71 -7.54
C GLY A 134 -17.73 1.93 -8.72
N HIS A 135 -17.00 0.84 -8.46
CA HIS A 135 -16.57 -0.14 -9.48
C HIS A 135 -17.16 -1.51 -9.20
N LEU A 136 -17.17 -2.41 -10.19
CA LEU A 136 -17.64 -3.78 -9.98
C LEU A 136 -16.77 -4.51 -8.92
N GLY A 137 -17.40 -5.14 -7.93
CA GLY A 137 -16.72 -5.93 -6.90
C GLY A 137 -16.19 -5.13 -5.71
N GLU A 138 -16.50 -3.82 -5.65
CA GLU A 138 -16.09 -2.93 -4.57
C GLU A 138 -16.62 -3.38 -3.20
N ARG A 139 -17.85 -3.92 -3.16
CA ARG A 139 -18.46 -4.42 -1.92
C ARG A 139 -17.72 -5.64 -1.39
N ASP A 140 -17.40 -6.59 -2.27
CA ASP A 140 -16.69 -7.81 -1.89
C ASP A 140 -15.28 -7.50 -1.37
N GLU A 141 -14.60 -6.51 -1.96
CA GLU A 141 -13.30 -6.06 -1.47
C GLU A 141 -13.40 -5.35 -0.11
N LEU A 142 -14.37 -4.45 0.05
CA LEU A 142 -14.59 -3.77 1.33
C LEU A 142 -14.90 -4.78 2.44
N ASP A 143 -15.77 -5.76 2.18
CA ASP A 143 -16.13 -6.82 3.13
C ASP A 143 -14.89 -7.64 3.53
N VAL A 144 -14.02 -7.97 2.58
CA VAL A 144 -12.75 -8.66 2.87
C VAL A 144 -11.85 -7.81 3.75
N VAL A 145 -11.71 -6.52 3.46
CA VAL A 145 -10.84 -5.61 4.21
C VAL A 145 -11.36 -5.43 5.64
N GLU A 146 -12.67 -5.25 5.82
CA GLU A 146 -13.31 -5.09 7.13
C GLU A 146 -13.29 -6.39 7.94
N SER A 147 -13.53 -7.54 7.30
CA SER A 147 -13.41 -8.86 7.94
C SER A 147 -11.98 -9.13 8.39
N PHE A 148 -10.99 -8.83 7.53
CA PHE A 148 -9.58 -8.92 7.89
C PHE A 148 -9.26 -8.02 9.10
N ALA A 149 -9.64 -6.74 9.04
CA ALA A 149 -9.41 -5.77 10.10
C ALA A 149 -9.97 -6.23 11.46
N SER A 150 -11.15 -6.83 11.43
CA SER A 150 -11.86 -7.34 12.61
C SER A 150 -11.27 -8.64 13.15
N SER A 151 -10.54 -9.40 12.31
CA SER A 151 -9.88 -10.65 12.71
C SER A 151 -8.52 -10.44 13.40
N LEU A 152 -7.94 -9.24 13.29
CA LEU A 152 -6.63 -8.93 13.84
C LEU A 152 -6.64 -8.95 15.38
N PRO A 153 -5.62 -9.53 16.05
CA PRO A 153 -5.57 -9.58 17.51
C PRO A 153 -5.45 -8.18 18.14
N MET A 154 -6.45 -7.77 18.92
CA MET A 154 -6.50 -6.44 19.57
C MET A 154 -5.30 -6.13 20.49
N LYS A 155 -4.55 -7.14 20.95
CA LYS A 155 -3.34 -6.91 21.77
C LYS A 155 -2.14 -6.41 20.98
N THR A 156 -2.11 -6.69 19.69
CA THR A 156 -0.96 -6.41 18.80
C THR A 156 -1.37 -5.59 17.58
N TRP A 157 -2.65 -5.32 17.38
CA TRP A 157 -3.13 -4.53 16.25
C TRP A 157 -4.20 -3.52 16.68
N MET A 158 -4.14 -2.35 16.08
CA MET A 158 -5.19 -1.33 16.15
C MET A 158 -5.73 -1.06 14.74
N SER A 159 -7.04 -1.28 14.56
CA SER A 159 -7.72 -1.10 13.28
C SER A 159 -8.69 0.08 13.34
N CYS A 160 -8.56 1.03 12.41
CA CYS A 160 -9.40 2.22 12.33
C CYS A 160 -9.97 2.38 10.91
N LYS A 161 -11.27 2.71 10.82
CA LYS A 161 -11.94 3.09 9.56
C LYS A 161 -12.27 4.58 9.60
N PHE A 162 -12.01 5.27 8.51
CA PHE A 162 -12.31 6.69 8.32
C PHE A 162 -13.20 6.85 7.09
N GLU A 163 -14.29 7.61 7.26
CA GLU A 163 -15.26 7.90 6.21
C GLU A 163 -15.61 9.39 6.18
N MET A 164 -15.89 9.92 5.00
CA MET A 164 -16.35 11.30 4.84
C MET A 164 -17.87 11.38 5.05
N MET A 165 -18.30 12.05 6.12
CA MET A 165 -19.72 12.13 6.51
C MET A 165 -20.59 12.98 5.57
N ASN A 166 -19.98 13.89 4.80
CA ASN A 166 -20.69 14.90 4.01
C ASN A 166 -20.52 14.71 2.49
N ARG A 167 -20.27 13.48 2.03
CA ARG A 167 -20.29 13.11 0.61
C ARG A 167 -21.41 12.09 0.34
N PRO A 168 -21.97 12.04 -0.88
CA PRO A 168 -22.90 10.98 -1.26
C PRO A 168 -22.21 9.62 -1.15
N PHE A 169 -22.87 8.62 -0.57
CA PHE A 169 -22.32 7.28 -0.30
C PHE A 169 -21.65 6.63 -1.52
N GLU A 170 -22.21 6.86 -2.72
CA GLU A 170 -21.70 6.41 -4.02
C GLU A 170 -20.36 7.06 -4.44
N MET A 171 -19.81 7.97 -3.63
CA MET A 171 -18.57 8.71 -3.85
C MET A 171 -17.69 8.81 -2.59
N ILE A 172 -17.98 8.00 -1.56
CA ILE A 172 -17.18 7.96 -0.33
C ILE A 172 -16.16 6.84 -0.46
N ASP A 173 -14.94 7.19 -0.82
CA ASP A 173 -13.81 6.27 -0.64
C ASP A 173 -13.66 5.93 0.85
N GLN A 174 -13.31 4.67 1.13
CA GLN A 174 -13.17 4.17 2.50
C GLN A 174 -11.69 4.02 2.82
N TRP A 175 -11.23 4.66 3.91
CA TRP A 175 -9.86 4.50 4.39
C TRP A 175 -9.84 3.61 5.62
N LEU A 176 -9.01 2.57 5.58
CA LEU A 176 -8.77 1.67 6.71
C LEU A 176 -7.28 1.62 7.03
N HIS A 177 -6.95 1.75 8.30
CA HIS A 177 -5.57 1.74 8.81
C HIS A 177 -5.43 0.65 9.86
N PHE A 178 -4.44 -0.22 9.71
CA PHE A 178 -4.11 -1.30 10.65
C PHE A 178 -2.69 -1.10 11.15
N GLU A 179 -2.54 -0.62 12.38
CA GLU A 179 -1.26 -0.38 13.01
C GLU A 179 -0.82 -1.62 13.79
N ASN A 180 0.39 -2.11 13.52
CA ASN A 180 1.00 -3.20 14.27
C ASN A 180 1.67 -2.64 15.53
N LEU A 181 1.19 -3.05 16.70
CA LEU A 181 1.68 -2.66 18.02
C LEU A 181 2.56 -3.74 18.67
N GLY A 182 2.66 -4.93 18.06
CA GLY A 182 3.36 -6.12 18.58
C GLY A 182 4.75 -6.31 18.03
#